data_AF-A0AAU2UW26-F1
#
_entry.id   AF-A0AAU2UW26-F1
#
_cell.length_a   1.000
_cell.length_b   1.000
_cell.length_c   1.000
_cell.angle_alpha   90.00
_cell.angle_beta   90.00
_cell.angle_gamma   90.00
#
_symmetry.space_group_name_H-M   'P 1'
#
loop_
_entity.id
_entity.type
_entity.pdbx_description
1 polymer ?
#
loop_
_entity_poly.entity_id
_entity_poly.type
_entity_poly.pdbx_seq_one_letter_code
_entity_poly.pdbx_strand_id
1 'polypeptide(L)'
;MRLRVIDPEGAYWRRGIEAAGRWLRETGNAVLRVPYTVVTPEDWGRVGGYPLGQWIPEQRRSYTAGTLGAGRVVELEKLGMVWSEQDAAWADGIAVAKEYAAVHGHFLPPATAVWDGHPIGVWAKNARAAARRARENEELRAAGLPVPSAAGAMPEARRDELDAVDPGWCPVWDTGWQRCFRLVQIHVQAGGTLPEAAGDVVVQGEDLGRWVTAQRFGWEQLLPVQRWILENTLKVTPVEEEERPVKQTQDGKWAVNLAAARAFFAREGHLRVPRRHVEELNAGTAPAGRQNGAAGPVVVKLGTWLDNVRKRSAKLPEQRRADLDQLGMRW
;
A
#
# COMPACT_ATOMS: atom_id res chain seq x y z
N MET A 1 66.69 15.07 -31.73
CA MET A 1 65.88 15.74 -30.70
C MET A 1 64.57 14.94 -30.55
N ARG A 2 64.44 14.09 -29.53
CA ARG A 2 63.19 13.34 -29.26
C ARG A 2 62.24 14.27 -28.51
N LEU A 3 61.20 14.74 -29.18
CA LEU A 3 60.10 15.48 -28.55
C LEU A 3 59.37 14.51 -27.60
N ARG A 4 59.50 14.74 -26.29
CA ARG A 4 58.62 14.13 -25.28
C ARG A 4 57.24 14.75 -25.49
N VAL A 5 56.34 13.99 -26.11
CA VAL A 5 54.91 14.28 -26.04
C VAL A 5 54.49 14.06 -24.59
N ILE A 6 54.41 15.14 -23.82
CA ILE A 6 53.73 15.12 -22.53
C ILE A 6 52.26 15.05 -22.91
N ASP A 7 51.63 13.87 -22.78
CA ASP A 7 50.18 13.70 -22.84
C ASP A 7 49.62 14.01 -21.44
N PRO A 8 49.24 15.26 -21.15
CA PRO A 8 48.86 15.67 -19.81
C PRO A 8 47.46 15.14 -19.47
N GLU A 9 46.62 14.94 -20.49
CA GLU A 9 45.26 14.44 -20.34
C GLU A 9 45.26 12.94 -20.01
N GLY A 10 46.04 12.14 -20.74
CA GLY A 10 46.23 10.72 -20.43
C GLY A 10 46.98 10.49 -19.12
N ALA A 11 47.84 11.42 -18.69
CA ALA A 11 48.44 11.40 -17.36
C ALA A 11 47.42 11.70 -16.26
N TYR A 12 46.55 12.71 -16.46
CA TYR A 12 45.51 13.07 -15.50
C TYR A 12 44.44 11.97 -15.36
N TRP A 13 44.01 11.38 -16.48
CA TRP A 13 43.09 10.24 -16.50
C TRP A 13 43.64 9.04 -15.72
N ARG A 14 44.89 8.64 -15.99
CA ARG A 14 45.53 7.51 -15.28
C ARG A 14 45.63 7.76 -13.77
N ARG A 15 45.93 8.99 -13.35
CA ARG A 15 45.90 9.37 -11.93
C ARG A 15 44.50 9.22 -11.32
N GLY A 16 43.46 9.61 -12.06
CA GLY A 16 42.07 9.44 -11.63
C GLY A 16 41.66 7.99 -11.44
N ILE A 17 41.98 7.11 -12.39
CA ILE A 17 41.72 5.67 -12.30
C ILE A 17 42.50 5.02 -11.15
N GLU A 18 43.78 5.37 -10.98
CA GLU A 18 44.61 4.87 -9.88
C GLU A 18 44.07 5.33 -8.50
N ALA A 19 43.67 6.60 -8.39
CA ALA A 19 43.05 7.16 -7.19
C ALA A 19 41.72 6.47 -6.86
N ALA A 20 40.86 6.28 -7.86
CA ALA A 20 39.57 5.60 -7.73
C ALA A 20 39.74 4.14 -7.27
N GLY A 21 40.65 3.40 -7.91
CA GLY A 21 40.94 2.02 -7.54
C GLY A 21 41.54 1.88 -6.15
N ARG A 22 42.40 2.81 -5.71
CA ARG A 22 42.91 2.83 -4.34
C ARG A 22 41.81 3.17 -3.34
N TRP A 23 40.98 4.16 -3.62
CA TRP A 23 39.86 4.54 -2.76
C TRP A 23 38.91 3.37 -2.46
N LEU A 24 38.57 2.55 -3.46
CA LEU A 24 37.75 1.35 -3.25
C LEU A 24 38.41 0.37 -2.28
N ARG A 25 39.72 0.11 -2.44
CA ARG A 25 40.46 -0.80 -1.56
C ARG A 25 40.52 -0.30 -0.12
N GLU A 26 40.78 0.99 0.07
CA GLU A 26 40.97 1.59 1.40
C GLU A 26 39.64 1.78 2.15
N THR A 27 38.55 2.01 1.42
CA THR A 27 37.21 2.18 2.02
C THR A 27 36.42 0.88 2.14
N GLY A 28 36.81 -0.17 1.41
CA GLY A 28 36.04 -1.42 1.31
C GLY A 28 34.74 -1.28 0.50
N ASN A 29 34.53 -0.16 -0.18
CA ASN A 29 33.34 0.07 -0.99
C ASN A 29 33.36 -0.81 -2.24
N ALA A 30 32.23 -1.45 -2.55
CA ALA A 30 32.06 -2.28 -3.74
C ALA A 30 31.82 -1.46 -5.03
N VAL A 31 31.47 -0.19 -4.91
CA VAL A 31 31.15 0.73 -6.02
C VAL A 31 31.75 2.12 -5.79
N LEU A 32 32.02 2.87 -6.86
CA LEU A 32 32.58 4.22 -6.80
C LEU A 32 31.53 5.27 -6.38
N ARG A 33 31.20 5.27 -5.09
CA ARG A 33 30.40 6.32 -4.42
C ARG A 33 31.30 7.23 -3.59
N VAL A 34 32.01 8.13 -4.26
CA VAL A 34 32.96 9.05 -3.62
C VAL A 34 32.23 10.34 -3.21
N PRO A 35 32.22 10.74 -1.92
CA PRO A 35 31.71 12.03 -1.50
C PRO A 35 32.42 13.19 -2.21
N TYR A 36 31.68 14.24 -2.56
CA TYR A 36 32.19 15.36 -3.36
C TYR A 36 33.44 16.03 -2.76
N THR A 37 33.54 16.07 -1.44
CA THR A 37 34.63 16.73 -0.70
C THR A 37 35.91 15.88 -0.60
N VAL A 38 35.90 14.63 -1.08
CA VAL A 38 37.07 13.76 -0.95
C VAL A 38 38.20 14.24 -1.84
N VAL A 39 39.28 14.63 -1.18
CA VAL A 39 40.62 14.72 -1.76
C VAL A 39 41.42 13.55 -1.20
N THR A 40 42.14 12.86 -2.06
CA THR A 40 42.96 11.72 -1.64
C THR A 40 44.08 12.15 -0.68
N PRO A 41 44.39 11.35 0.36
CA PRO A 41 45.46 11.64 1.31
C PRO A 41 46.81 11.91 0.65
N GLU A 42 47.58 12.87 1.18
CA GLU A 42 48.89 13.28 0.64
C GLU A 42 49.91 12.14 0.61
N ASP A 43 49.80 11.20 1.56
CA ASP A 43 50.67 10.02 1.65
C ASP A 43 50.34 8.93 0.61
N TRP A 44 49.34 9.15 -0.26
CA TRP A 44 49.04 8.24 -1.37
C TRP A 44 50.01 8.34 -2.56
N GLY A 45 51.11 9.09 -2.41
CA GLY A 45 52.18 9.17 -3.39
C GLY A 45 51.72 9.89 -4.66
N ARG A 46 51.85 9.25 -5.83
CA ARG A 46 51.51 9.85 -7.12
C ARG A 46 50.06 10.36 -7.20
N VAL A 47 49.15 9.70 -6.50
CA VAL A 47 47.74 10.10 -6.47
C VAL A 47 47.39 10.93 -5.25
N GLY A 48 48.33 11.28 -4.36
CA GLY A 48 48.06 12.16 -3.23
C GLY A 48 47.61 13.56 -3.68
N GLY A 49 46.71 14.16 -2.88
CA GLY A 49 46.11 15.47 -3.15
C GLY A 49 45.18 15.49 -4.38
N TYR A 50 44.90 14.33 -4.99
CA TYR A 50 44.02 14.24 -6.15
C TYR A 50 42.55 14.49 -5.74
N PRO A 51 41.82 15.41 -6.41
CA PRO A 51 40.46 15.80 -6.05
C PRO A 51 39.42 14.78 -6.57
N LEU A 52 39.50 13.54 -6.08
CA LEU A 52 38.70 12.42 -6.55
C LEU A 52 37.18 12.69 -6.46
N GLY A 53 36.72 13.33 -5.38
CA GLY A 53 35.31 13.68 -5.18
C GLY A 53 34.76 14.68 -6.20
N GLN A 54 35.62 15.51 -6.81
CA GLN A 54 35.24 16.42 -7.90
C GLN A 54 35.39 15.77 -9.27
N TRP A 55 36.41 14.92 -9.41
CA TRP A 55 36.69 14.21 -10.66
C TRP A 55 35.58 13.22 -11.05
N ILE A 56 34.98 12.51 -10.08
CA ILE A 56 33.90 11.55 -10.36
C ILE A 56 32.66 12.22 -11.00
N PRO A 57 32.11 13.32 -10.46
CA PRO A 57 31.04 14.09 -11.11
C PRO A 57 31.39 14.63 -12.49
N GLU A 58 32.65 15.00 -12.73
CA GLU A 58 33.12 15.40 -14.06
C GLU A 58 32.98 14.25 -15.06
N GLN A 59 33.34 13.03 -14.66
CA GLN A 59 33.19 11.85 -15.52
C GLN A 59 31.72 11.53 -15.79
N ARG A 60 30.84 11.66 -14.77
CA ARG A 60 29.38 11.55 -14.95
C ARG A 60 28.86 12.57 -15.96
N ARG A 61 29.31 13.82 -15.88
CA ARG A 61 28.91 14.89 -16.82
C ARG A 61 29.35 14.57 -18.25
N SER A 62 30.60 14.15 -18.46
CA SER A 62 31.11 13.78 -19.79
C SER A 62 30.41 12.53 -20.34
N TYR A 63 30.06 11.57 -19.49
CA TYR A 63 29.26 10.41 -19.88
C TYR A 63 27.86 10.80 -20.33
N THR A 64 27.14 11.60 -19.54
CA THR A 64 25.80 12.11 -19.90
C THR A 64 25.83 12.97 -21.17
N ALA A 65 26.92 13.73 -21.38
CA ALA A 65 27.11 14.52 -22.59
C ALA A 65 27.54 13.69 -23.83
N GLY A 66 27.80 12.39 -23.67
CA GLY A 66 28.27 11.51 -24.76
C GLY A 66 29.70 11.81 -25.24
N THR A 67 30.48 12.58 -24.48
CA THR A 67 31.85 12.98 -24.83
C THR A 67 32.92 12.11 -24.18
N LEU A 68 32.55 11.25 -23.23
CA LEU A 68 33.47 10.32 -22.61
C LEU A 68 33.74 9.13 -23.55
N GLY A 69 35.01 8.96 -23.96
CA GLY A 69 35.39 7.89 -24.88
C GLY A 69 35.05 6.49 -24.35
N ALA A 70 34.63 5.58 -25.24
CA ALA A 70 34.15 4.25 -24.88
C ALA A 70 35.15 3.44 -24.02
N GLY A 71 36.46 3.53 -24.30
CA GLY A 71 37.48 2.86 -23.47
C GLY A 71 37.50 3.38 -22.02
N ARG A 72 37.29 4.69 -21.83
CA ARG A 72 37.22 5.33 -20.50
C ARG A 72 35.96 4.92 -19.72
N VAL A 73 34.84 4.75 -20.43
CA VAL A 73 33.60 4.18 -19.86
C VAL A 73 33.87 2.79 -19.30
N VAL A 74 34.44 1.89 -20.12
CA VAL A 74 34.76 0.52 -19.73
C VAL A 74 35.72 0.45 -18.53
N GLU A 75 36.73 1.34 -18.47
CA GLU A 75 37.65 1.40 -17.32
C GLU A 75 36.93 1.81 -16.02
N LEU A 76 36.04 2.79 -16.07
CA LEU A 76 35.26 3.23 -14.92
C LEU A 76 34.21 2.18 -14.50
N GLU A 77 33.56 1.50 -15.46
CA GLU A 77 32.62 0.41 -15.18
C GLU A 77 33.29 -0.76 -14.45
N LYS A 78 34.53 -1.11 -14.82
CA LYS A 78 35.31 -2.14 -14.10
C LYS A 78 35.59 -1.78 -12.64
N LEU A 79 35.58 -0.50 -12.31
CA LEU A 79 35.71 0.00 -10.94
C LEU A 79 34.34 0.18 -10.25
N GLY A 80 33.23 -0.24 -10.86
CA GLY A 80 31.90 -0.09 -10.30
C GLY A 80 31.40 1.36 -10.30
N MET A 81 31.70 2.11 -11.37
CA MET A 81 31.21 3.48 -11.55
C MET A 81 29.68 3.54 -11.55
N VAL A 82 29.12 4.31 -10.62
CA VAL A 82 27.69 4.64 -10.60
C VAL A 82 27.50 5.92 -11.41
N TRP A 83 26.96 5.78 -12.62
CA TRP A 83 26.70 6.92 -13.53
C TRP A 83 25.52 7.78 -13.06
N SER A 84 24.49 7.14 -12.51
CA SER A 84 23.26 7.76 -12.04
C SER A 84 22.80 7.08 -10.76
N GLU A 85 22.75 7.84 -9.66
CA GLU A 85 22.29 7.29 -8.37
C GLU A 85 20.80 6.97 -8.39
N GLN A 86 20.03 7.67 -9.24
CA GLN A 86 18.61 7.40 -9.42
C GLN A 86 18.38 6.08 -10.17
N ASP A 87 19.20 5.77 -11.18
CA ASP A 87 19.09 4.50 -11.91
C ASP A 87 19.58 3.34 -11.07
N ALA A 88 20.65 3.53 -10.29
CA ALA A 88 21.10 2.53 -9.32
C ALA A 88 20.01 2.24 -8.27
N ALA A 89 19.44 3.28 -7.64
CA ALA A 89 18.36 3.10 -6.66
C ALA A 89 17.09 2.48 -7.27
N TRP A 90 16.83 2.76 -8.56
CA TRP A 90 15.75 2.10 -9.30
C TRP A 90 16.04 0.61 -9.49
N ALA A 91 17.23 0.25 -9.96
CA ALA A 91 17.64 -1.13 -10.15
C ALA A 91 17.60 -1.94 -8.85
N ASP A 92 18.08 -1.35 -7.75
CA ASP A 92 17.99 -1.95 -6.41
C ASP A 92 16.52 -2.18 -6.02
N GLY A 93 15.66 -1.19 -6.20
CA GLY A 93 14.22 -1.31 -5.92
C GLY A 93 13.52 -2.38 -6.77
N ILE A 94 13.92 -2.53 -8.03
CA ILE A 94 13.41 -3.59 -8.92
C ILE A 94 13.88 -4.97 -8.49
N ALA A 95 15.13 -5.12 -8.05
CA ALA A 95 15.62 -6.39 -7.52
C ALA A 95 14.80 -6.81 -6.29
N VAL A 96 14.61 -5.91 -5.33
CA VAL A 96 13.77 -6.15 -4.14
C VAL A 96 12.31 -6.41 -4.53
N ALA A 97 11.77 -5.71 -5.52
CA ALA A 97 10.41 -5.92 -6.01
C ALA A 97 10.21 -7.34 -6.58
N LYS A 98 11.19 -7.83 -7.35
CA LYS A 98 11.20 -9.21 -7.90
C LYS A 98 11.23 -10.24 -6.78
N GLU A 99 12.08 -10.07 -5.78
CA GLU A 99 12.16 -10.97 -4.63
C GLU A 99 10.85 -10.98 -3.84
N TYR A 100 10.30 -9.80 -3.53
CA TYR A 100 9.01 -9.68 -2.87
C TYR A 100 7.92 -10.41 -3.66
N ALA A 101 7.83 -10.16 -4.97
CA ALA A 101 6.83 -10.79 -5.82
C ALA A 101 7.00 -12.31 -5.91
N ALA A 102 8.23 -12.81 -5.95
CA ALA A 102 8.52 -14.24 -5.98
C ALA A 102 8.05 -14.95 -4.69
N VAL A 103 8.21 -14.31 -3.52
CA VAL A 103 7.78 -14.89 -2.24
C VAL A 103 6.27 -14.75 -2.03
N HIS A 104 5.68 -13.63 -2.42
CA HIS A 104 4.28 -13.29 -2.13
C HIS A 104 3.30 -13.62 -3.26
N GLY A 105 3.78 -13.91 -4.47
CA GLY A 105 2.98 -14.16 -5.68
C GLY A 105 2.37 -12.90 -6.31
N HIS A 106 2.72 -11.71 -5.79
CA HIS A 106 2.27 -10.41 -6.27
C HIS A 106 3.21 -9.28 -5.78
N PHE A 107 3.22 -8.14 -6.47
CA PHE A 107 3.94 -6.92 -6.06
C PHE A 107 2.97 -5.85 -5.55
N LEU A 108 2.37 -6.14 -4.39
CA LEU A 108 1.41 -5.24 -3.71
C LEU A 108 1.77 -5.01 -2.24
N PRO A 109 3.03 -4.63 -1.92
CA PRO A 109 3.43 -4.42 -0.54
C PRO A 109 2.56 -3.35 0.13
N PRO A 110 2.14 -3.54 1.40
CA PRO A 110 1.61 -2.46 2.23
C PRO A 110 2.59 -1.30 2.33
N ALA A 111 2.10 -0.07 2.56
CA ALA A 111 2.97 1.12 2.63
C ALA A 111 4.04 1.05 3.72
N THR A 112 3.81 0.25 4.77
CA THR A 112 4.72 0.02 5.90
C THR A 112 5.70 -1.14 5.68
N ALA A 113 5.61 -1.84 4.54
CA ALA A 113 6.44 -3.01 4.29
C ALA A 113 7.92 -2.62 4.12
N VAL A 114 8.78 -3.36 4.81
CA VAL A 114 10.23 -3.35 4.66
C VAL A 114 10.64 -4.76 4.27
N TRP A 115 11.45 -4.89 3.22
CA TRP A 115 11.95 -6.16 2.70
C TRP A 115 13.45 -6.08 2.53
N ASP A 116 14.21 -6.97 3.18
CA ASP A 116 15.67 -6.95 3.23
C ASP A 116 16.27 -5.56 3.56
N GLY A 117 15.69 -4.89 4.58
CA GLY A 117 16.08 -3.53 4.98
C GLY A 117 15.65 -2.42 4.01
N HIS A 118 15.13 -2.76 2.84
CA HIS A 118 14.61 -1.81 1.86
C HIS A 118 13.15 -1.45 2.15
N PRO A 119 12.76 -0.16 2.23
CA PRO A 119 11.39 0.28 2.49
C PRO A 119 10.49 0.12 1.25
N ILE A 120 10.29 -1.12 0.81
CA ILE A 120 9.64 -1.48 -0.46
C ILE A 120 8.20 -0.98 -0.55
N GLY A 121 7.49 -0.86 0.58
CA GLY A 121 6.14 -0.30 0.63
C GLY A 121 6.07 1.16 0.20
N VAL A 122 7.00 1.98 0.68
CA VAL A 122 7.11 3.41 0.32
C VAL A 122 7.61 3.54 -1.11
N TRP A 123 8.59 2.72 -1.51
CA TRP A 123 9.10 2.70 -2.88
C TRP A 123 7.98 2.37 -3.88
N ALA A 124 7.21 1.31 -3.65
CA ALA A 124 6.09 0.92 -4.51
C ALA A 124 4.99 2.01 -4.56
N LYS A 125 4.69 2.66 -3.43
CA LYS A 125 3.75 3.81 -3.39
C LYS A 125 4.22 4.94 -4.31
N ASN A 126 5.50 5.31 -4.24
CA ASN A 126 6.06 6.38 -5.06
C ASN A 126 6.12 5.99 -6.54
N ALA A 127 6.48 4.75 -6.84
CA ALA A 127 6.43 4.19 -8.19
C ALA A 127 5.01 4.27 -8.77
N ARG A 128 3.97 3.89 -8.00
CA ARG A 128 2.57 3.99 -8.46
C ARG A 128 2.17 5.43 -8.74
N ALA A 129 2.57 6.38 -7.89
CA ALA A 129 2.29 7.80 -8.10
C ALA A 129 2.96 8.33 -9.38
N ALA A 130 4.21 7.92 -9.64
CA ALA A 130 4.93 8.29 -10.86
C ALA A 130 4.31 7.66 -12.12
N ALA A 131 3.85 6.41 -12.06
CA ALA A 131 3.17 5.74 -13.16
C ALA A 131 1.79 6.34 -13.45
N ARG A 132 1.01 6.70 -12.43
CA ARG A 132 -0.28 7.40 -12.61
C ARG A 132 -0.09 8.76 -13.28
N ARG A 133 0.89 9.55 -12.82
CA ARG A 133 1.25 10.82 -13.48
C ARG A 133 1.65 10.63 -14.94
N ALA A 134 2.36 9.54 -15.25
CA ALA A 134 2.74 9.25 -16.62
C ALA A 134 1.51 8.95 -17.52
N ARG A 135 0.55 8.16 -17.02
CA ARG A 135 -0.72 7.91 -17.71
C ARG A 135 -1.55 9.17 -17.89
N GLU A 136 -1.68 10.00 -16.85
CA GLU A 136 -2.36 11.30 -16.94
C GLU A 136 -1.73 12.19 -18.02
N ASN A 137 -0.39 12.22 -18.08
CA ASN A 137 0.32 12.96 -19.11
C ASN A 137 0.11 12.38 -20.52
N GLU A 138 0.01 11.06 -20.66
CA GLU A 138 -0.32 10.39 -21.93
C GLU A 138 -1.76 10.72 -22.38
N GLU A 139 -2.71 10.70 -21.46
CA GLU A 139 -4.11 11.06 -21.72
C GLU A 139 -4.25 12.53 -22.17
N LEU A 140 -3.55 13.45 -21.50
CA LEU A 140 -3.51 14.86 -21.91
C LEU A 140 -2.96 15.01 -23.34
N ARG A 141 -1.85 14.34 -23.67
CA ARG A 141 -1.29 14.37 -25.03
C ARG A 141 -2.24 13.79 -26.05
N ALA A 142 -2.89 12.66 -25.74
CA ALA A 142 -3.87 12.03 -26.62
C ALA A 142 -5.09 12.93 -26.88
N ALA A 143 -5.49 13.72 -25.88
CA ALA A 143 -6.55 14.72 -26.00
C ALA A 143 -6.11 16.05 -26.66
N GLY A 144 -4.83 16.19 -27.06
CA GLY A 144 -4.29 17.43 -27.61
C GLY A 144 -4.15 18.57 -26.59
N LEU A 145 -4.17 18.25 -25.29
CA LEU A 145 -4.05 19.20 -24.20
C LEU A 145 -2.58 19.39 -23.76
N PRO A 146 -2.19 20.58 -23.26
CA PRO A 146 -0.84 20.81 -22.78
C PRO A 146 -0.55 19.98 -21.53
N VAL A 147 0.64 19.37 -21.47
CA VAL A 147 1.14 18.69 -20.27
C VAL A 147 1.81 19.71 -19.35
N PRO A 148 1.31 19.98 -18.13
CA PRO A 148 1.87 20.99 -17.25
C PRO A 148 3.31 20.68 -16.80
N SER A 149 3.62 19.40 -16.56
CA SER A 149 4.97 18.96 -16.19
C SER A 149 5.16 17.46 -16.46
N ALA A 150 6.31 17.12 -17.06
CA ALA A 150 6.79 15.75 -17.16
C ALA A 150 7.62 15.31 -15.93
N ALA A 151 7.93 16.23 -15.02
CA ALA A 151 8.77 15.94 -13.86
C ALA A 151 8.09 14.93 -12.94
N GLY A 152 8.83 13.89 -12.55
CA GLY A 152 8.33 12.82 -11.70
C GLY A 152 7.31 11.89 -12.37
N ALA A 153 7.09 12.01 -13.68
CA ALA A 153 6.41 10.97 -14.45
C ALA A 153 7.38 9.80 -14.68
N MET A 154 6.88 8.57 -14.53
CA MET A 154 7.67 7.38 -14.76
C MET A 154 7.96 7.19 -16.26
N PRO A 155 9.23 7.02 -16.67
CA PRO A 155 9.57 6.58 -18.02
C PRO A 155 8.90 5.26 -18.39
N GLU A 156 8.59 5.06 -19.67
CA GLU A 156 7.96 3.84 -20.21
C GLU A 156 8.75 2.58 -19.84
N ALA A 157 10.06 2.55 -20.11
CA ALA A 157 10.92 1.42 -19.77
C ALA A 157 10.85 0.99 -18.28
N ARG A 158 10.76 1.97 -17.36
CA ARG A 158 10.61 1.70 -15.92
C ARG A 158 9.23 1.12 -15.57
N ARG A 159 8.20 1.51 -16.31
CA ARG A 159 6.86 0.93 -16.17
C ARG A 159 6.85 -0.52 -16.66
N ASP A 160 7.47 -0.78 -17.81
CA ASP A 160 7.60 -2.13 -18.38
C ASP A 160 8.35 -3.07 -17.44
N GLU A 161 9.41 -2.60 -16.78
CA GLU A 161 10.12 -3.36 -15.76
C GLU A 161 9.22 -3.77 -14.60
N LEU A 162 8.33 -2.90 -14.12
CA LEU A 162 7.38 -3.21 -13.05
C LEU A 162 6.21 -4.07 -13.52
N ASP A 163 5.72 -3.84 -14.73
CA ASP A 163 4.68 -4.67 -15.35
C ASP A 163 5.18 -6.11 -15.54
N ALA A 164 6.48 -6.30 -15.83
CA ALA A 164 7.11 -7.62 -15.87
C ALA A 164 7.22 -8.29 -14.49
N VAL A 165 7.26 -7.52 -13.40
CA VAL A 165 7.23 -8.08 -12.03
C VAL A 165 5.82 -8.52 -11.65
N ASP A 166 4.82 -7.66 -11.86
CA ASP A 166 3.41 -7.96 -11.62
C ASP A 166 2.55 -6.96 -12.42
N PRO A 167 1.85 -7.37 -13.49
CA PRO A 167 0.98 -6.46 -14.26
C PRO A 167 -0.11 -5.78 -13.43
N GLY A 168 -0.47 -6.35 -12.28
CA GLY A 168 -1.42 -5.81 -11.32
C GLY A 168 -0.83 -4.83 -10.31
N TRP A 169 0.45 -4.45 -10.41
CA TRP A 169 1.14 -3.66 -9.39
C TRP A 169 0.57 -2.25 -9.20
N CYS A 170 0.04 -1.62 -10.27
CA CYS A 170 -0.53 -0.27 -10.25
C CYS A 170 -1.98 -0.27 -10.76
N PRO A 171 -2.94 -0.78 -9.96
CA PRO A 171 -4.35 -0.81 -10.33
C PRO A 171 -4.95 0.60 -10.35
N VAL A 172 -6.01 0.78 -11.12
CA VAL A 172 -6.81 2.03 -11.14
C VAL A 172 -7.72 2.16 -9.92
N TRP A 173 -7.93 1.08 -9.18
CA TRP A 173 -8.65 1.02 -7.90
C TRP A 173 -7.71 0.90 -6.70
N ASP A 174 -8.26 0.59 -5.53
CA ASP A 174 -7.51 0.44 -4.28
C ASP A 174 -6.50 -0.72 -4.31
N THR A 175 -5.29 -0.47 -3.82
CA THR A 175 -4.22 -1.49 -3.79
C THR A 175 -4.48 -2.60 -2.78
N GLY A 176 -5.22 -2.34 -1.70
CA GLY A 176 -5.64 -3.36 -0.73
C GLY A 176 -6.66 -4.32 -1.36
N TRP A 177 -7.63 -3.78 -2.11
CA TRP A 177 -8.55 -4.59 -2.91
C TRP A 177 -7.80 -5.51 -3.88
N GLN A 178 -6.84 -4.97 -4.65
CA GLN A 178 -6.04 -5.76 -5.58
C GLN A 178 -5.23 -6.83 -4.85
N ARG A 179 -4.67 -6.52 -3.67
CA ARG A 179 -3.92 -7.46 -2.85
C ARG A 179 -4.81 -8.62 -2.42
N CYS A 180 -5.95 -8.34 -1.79
CA CYS A 180 -6.86 -9.41 -1.36
C CYS A 180 -7.35 -10.26 -2.53
N PHE A 181 -7.66 -9.65 -3.67
CA PHE A 181 -7.98 -10.39 -4.89
C PHE A 181 -6.87 -11.38 -5.29
N ARG A 182 -5.61 -10.91 -5.33
CA ARG A 182 -4.45 -11.77 -5.65
C ARG A 182 -4.25 -12.88 -4.61
N LEU A 183 -4.44 -12.59 -3.33
CA LEU A 183 -4.32 -13.59 -2.26
C LEU A 183 -5.39 -14.68 -2.36
N VAL A 184 -6.65 -14.32 -2.62
CA VAL A 184 -7.72 -15.29 -2.87
C VAL A 184 -7.42 -16.10 -4.12
N GLN A 185 -6.97 -15.46 -5.20
CA GLN A 185 -6.60 -16.13 -6.44
C GLN A 185 -5.49 -17.17 -6.22
N ILE A 186 -4.41 -16.80 -5.52
CA ILE A 186 -3.30 -17.70 -5.20
C ILE A 186 -3.80 -18.86 -4.33
N HIS A 187 -4.62 -18.58 -3.31
CA HIS A 187 -5.19 -19.61 -2.44
C HIS A 187 -6.00 -20.66 -3.22
N VAL A 188 -6.90 -20.20 -4.10
CA VAL A 188 -7.74 -21.09 -4.93
C VAL A 188 -6.88 -21.86 -5.94
N GLN A 189 -5.89 -21.22 -6.57
CA GLN A 189 -4.97 -21.88 -7.50
C GLN A 189 -4.10 -22.94 -6.83
N ALA A 190 -3.80 -22.80 -5.54
CA ALA A 190 -3.10 -23.78 -4.73
C ALA A 190 -4.00 -24.96 -4.28
N GLY A 191 -5.27 -25.01 -4.72
CA GLY A 191 -6.23 -26.06 -4.39
C GLY A 191 -7.13 -25.74 -3.18
N GLY A 192 -7.04 -24.53 -2.64
CA GLY A 192 -7.97 -24.05 -1.61
C GLY A 192 -9.37 -23.79 -2.16
N THR A 193 -10.37 -23.84 -1.28
CA THR A 193 -11.75 -23.42 -1.62
C THR A 193 -11.90 -21.92 -1.45
N LEU A 194 -12.92 -21.32 -2.09
CA LEU A 194 -13.23 -19.92 -1.87
C LEU A 194 -13.54 -19.67 -0.38
N PRO A 195 -12.86 -18.75 0.32
CA PRO A 195 -13.17 -18.44 1.72
C PRO A 195 -14.52 -17.71 1.82
N GLU A 196 -15.44 -18.21 2.65
CA GLU A 196 -16.82 -17.70 2.72
C GLU A 196 -17.15 -17.01 4.05
N ALA A 197 -16.38 -17.29 5.11
CA ALA A 197 -16.57 -16.69 6.43
C ALA A 197 -15.30 -16.02 6.96
N ALA A 198 -15.50 -14.98 7.78
CA ALA A 198 -14.40 -14.24 8.39
C ALA A 198 -13.54 -15.16 9.27
N GLY A 199 -12.23 -15.10 9.07
CA GLY A 199 -11.26 -15.91 9.80
C GLY A 199 -10.97 -17.29 9.18
N ASP A 200 -11.69 -17.70 8.13
CA ASP A 200 -11.44 -18.98 7.42
C ASP A 200 -10.01 -19.06 6.91
N VAL A 201 -9.56 -17.99 6.25
CA VAL A 201 -8.25 -17.90 5.62
C VAL A 201 -7.68 -16.52 5.86
N VAL A 202 -6.57 -16.45 6.59
CA VAL A 202 -5.81 -15.23 6.85
C VAL A 202 -4.42 -15.37 6.25
N VAL A 203 -4.11 -14.52 5.27
CA VAL A 203 -2.82 -14.56 4.56
C VAL A 203 -2.24 -13.15 4.54
N GLN A 204 -0.97 -13.01 4.92
CA GLN A 204 -0.29 -11.71 5.00
C GLN A 204 -1.04 -10.66 5.86
N GLY A 205 -1.78 -11.11 6.88
CA GLY A 205 -2.59 -10.25 7.75
C GLY A 205 -3.95 -9.84 7.17
N GLU A 206 -4.28 -10.26 5.94
CA GLU A 206 -5.57 -10.01 5.30
C GLU A 206 -6.54 -11.17 5.57
N ASP A 207 -7.74 -10.85 6.07
CA ASP A 207 -8.83 -11.82 6.27
C ASP A 207 -9.60 -11.98 4.96
N LEU A 208 -9.30 -13.06 4.23
CA LEU A 208 -9.80 -13.27 2.87
C LEU A 208 -11.29 -13.58 2.85
N GLY A 209 -11.79 -14.34 3.82
CA GLY A 209 -13.21 -14.65 3.93
C GLY A 209 -14.03 -13.39 4.22
N ARG A 210 -13.59 -12.55 5.17
CA ARG A 210 -14.21 -11.23 5.39
C ARG A 210 -14.19 -10.39 4.11
N TRP A 211 -13.10 -10.40 3.36
CA TRP A 211 -12.98 -9.63 2.13
C TRP A 211 -13.93 -10.15 1.04
N VAL A 212 -14.03 -11.46 0.82
CA VAL A 212 -14.96 -12.09 -0.13
C VAL A 212 -16.40 -11.75 0.24
N THR A 213 -16.78 -11.92 1.51
CA THR A 213 -18.10 -11.53 2.02
C THR A 213 -18.41 -10.07 1.70
N ALA A 214 -17.46 -9.16 1.95
CA ALA A 214 -17.62 -7.73 1.64
C ALA A 214 -17.83 -7.48 0.13
N GLN A 215 -17.19 -8.23 -0.76
CA GLN A 215 -17.40 -8.09 -2.21
C GLN A 215 -18.81 -8.53 -2.61
N ARG A 216 -19.29 -9.66 -2.07
CA ARG A 216 -20.62 -10.19 -2.37
C ARG A 216 -21.72 -9.22 -1.91
N PHE A 217 -21.60 -8.62 -0.72
CA PHE A 217 -22.58 -7.66 -0.18
C PHE A 217 -22.46 -6.27 -0.80
N GLY A 218 -21.25 -5.85 -1.16
CA GLY A 218 -20.95 -4.55 -1.77
C GLY A 218 -20.94 -4.58 -3.30
N TRP A 219 -21.62 -5.55 -3.93
CA TRP A 219 -21.47 -5.84 -5.36
C TRP A 219 -21.77 -4.64 -6.27
N GLU A 220 -22.80 -3.86 -5.94
CA GLU A 220 -23.20 -2.68 -6.73
C GLU A 220 -22.22 -1.50 -6.60
N GLN A 221 -21.29 -1.55 -5.64
CA GLN A 221 -20.26 -0.52 -5.43
C GLN A 221 -18.98 -0.85 -6.20
N LEU A 222 -18.87 -2.06 -6.76
CA LEU A 222 -17.72 -2.49 -7.53
C LEU A 222 -17.76 -1.91 -8.94
N LEU A 223 -16.58 -1.56 -9.46
CA LEU A 223 -16.44 -1.18 -10.86
C LEU A 223 -16.85 -2.37 -11.76
N PRO A 224 -17.37 -2.12 -12.98
CA PRO A 224 -17.74 -3.19 -13.91
C PRO A 224 -16.63 -4.23 -14.13
N VAL A 225 -15.38 -3.77 -14.26
CA VAL A 225 -14.20 -4.62 -14.38
C VAL A 225 -13.91 -5.44 -13.12
N GLN A 226 -14.14 -4.89 -11.92
CA GLN A 226 -13.96 -5.65 -10.67
C GLN A 226 -14.98 -6.78 -10.58
N ARG A 227 -16.26 -6.52 -10.90
CA ARG A 227 -17.31 -7.56 -10.97
C ARG A 227 -16.95 -8.64 -11.97
N TRP A 228 -16.55 -8.24 -13.18
CA TRP A 228 -16.15 -9.17 -14.23
C TRP A 228 -14.98 -10.05 -13.79
N ILE A 229 -13.92 -9.47 -13.20
CA ILE A 229 -12.76 -10.25 -12.75
C ILE A 229 -13.14 -11.22 -11.62
N LEU A 230 -13.94 -10.79 -10.64
CA LEU A 230 -14.40 -11.62 -9.54
C LEU A 230 -15.23 -12.82 -10.01
N GLU A 231 -16.20 -12.56 -10.88
CA GLU A 231 -17.11 -13.57 -11.42
C GLU A 231 -16.36 -14.57 -12.31
N ASN A 232 -15.48 -14.08 -13.19
CA ASN A 232 -14.82 -14.93 -14.17
C ASN A 232 -13.62 -15.69 -13.58
N THR A 233 -12.87 -15.06 -12.68
CA THR A 233 -11.63 -15.64 -12.13
C THR A 233 -11.87 -16.44 -10.85
N LEU A 234 -12.70 -15.93 -9.93
CA LEU A 234 -12.90 -16.51 -8.60
C LEU A 234 -14.27 -17.12 -8.38
N LYS A 235 -15.18 -17.00 -9.37
CA LYS A 235 -16.58 -17.46 -9.27
C LYS A 235 -17.34 -16.83 -8.10
N VAL A 236 -16.96 -15.61 -7.72
CA VAL A 236 -17.67 -14.81 -6.71
C VAL A 236 -18.87 -14.15 -7.37
N THR A 237 -20.05 -14.33 -6.78
CA THR A 237 -21.33 -13.75 -7.24
C THR A 237 -21.92 -12.83 -6.16
N PRO A 238 -22.81 -11.88 -6.51
CA PRO A 238 -23.51 -11.08 -5.50
C PRO A 238 -24.30 -11.97 -4.53
N VAL A 239 -24.57 -11.43 -3.34
CA VAL A 239 -25.57 -12.05 -2.45
C VAL A 239 -26.96 -11.85 -3.03
N GLU A 240 -27.71 -12.95 -3.15
CA GLU A 240 -29.12 -12.98 -3.55
C GLU A 240 -29.98 -12.12 -2.61
N GLU A 241 -31.07 -11.54 -3.10
CA GLU A 241 -31.88 -10.60 -2.30
C GLU A 241 -32.41 -11.22 -1.02
N GLU A 242 -32.70 -12.52 -1.03
CA GLU A 242 -33.22 -13.28 0.11
C GLU A 242 -32.17 -13.52 1.21
N GLU A 243 -30.89 -13.55 0.83
CA GLU A 243 -29.74 -13.72 1.73
C GLU A 243 -29.24 -12.38 2.29
N ARG A 244 -29.65 -11.26 1.71
CA ARG A 244 -29.29 -9.94 2.22
C ARG A 244 -29.92 -9.74 3.60
N PRO A 245 -29.13 -9.44 4.65
CA PRO A 245 -29.71 -9.13 5.94
C PRO A 245 -30.60 -7.89 5.76
N VAL A 246 -31.88 -8.03 6.15
CA VAL A 246 -32.86 -6.94 6.09
C VAL A 246 -32.25 -5.72 6.74
N LYS A 247 -32.08 -4.62 5.98
CA LYS A 247 -31.56 -3.36 6.51
C LYS A 247 -32.44 -2.95 7.69
N GLN A 248 -31.96 -3.15 8.92
CA GLN A 248 -32.67 -2.67 10.11
C GLN A 248 -32.79 -1.15 10.01
N THR A 249 -34.02 -0.68 9.84
CA THR A 249 -34.34 0.75 9.85
C THR A 249 -33.94 1.35 11.19
N GLN A 250 -33.72 2.67 11.25
CA GLN A 250 -33.47 3.35 12.52
C GLN A 250 -34.61 3.11 13.52
N ASP A 251 -35.84 2.96 13.03
CA ASP A 251 -37.00 2.59 13.83
C ASP A 251 -36.95 1.15 14.31
N GLY A 252 -36.51 0.20 13.50
CA GLY A 252 -36.29 -1.18 13.93
C GLY A 252 -35.21 -1.29 15.01
N LYS A 253 -34.09 -0.57 14.86
CA LYS A 253 -33.04 -0.48 15.88
C LYS A 253 -33.57 0.17 17.16
N TRP A 254 -34.36 1.23 17.04
CA TRP A 254 -35.00 1.87 18.19
C TRP A 254 -35.93 0.89 18.92
N ALA A 255 -36.79 0.19 18.19
CA ALA A 255 -37.74 -0.77 18.75
C ALA A 255 -37.04 -1.91 19.52
N VAL A 256 -35.95 -2.47 18.98
CA VAL A 256 -35.16 -3.51 19.68
C VAL A 256 -34.54 -2.96 20.97
N ASN A 257 -33.95 -1.77 20.93
CA ASN A 257 -33.36 -1.17 22.14
C ASN A 257 -34.43 -0.79 23.18
N LEU A 258 -35.59 -0.30 22.75
CA LEU A 258 -36.71 0.01 23.63
C LEU A 258 -37.29 -1.27 24.25
N ALA A 259 -37.37 -2.37 23.50
CA ALA A 259 -37.75 -3.68 24.04
C ALA A 259 -36.77 -4.15 25.13
N ALA A 260 -35.46 -3.98 24.93
CA ALA A 260 -34.45 -4.25 25.94
C ALA A 260 -34.60 -3.35 27.19
N ALA A 261 -34.89 -2.06 27.00
CA ALA A 261 -35.18 -1.15 28.11
C ALA A 261 -36.44 -1.58 28.89
N ARG A 262 -37.50 -2.00 28.19
CA ARG A 262 -38.73 -2.53 28.79
C ARG A 262 -38.47 -3.82 29.57
N ALA A 263 -37.69 -4.75 29.02
CA ALA A 263 -37.33 -6.00 29.68
C ALA A 263 -36.53 -5.75 30.97
N PHE A 264 -35.51 -4.87 30.90
CA PHE A 264 -34.74 -4.46 32.07
C PHE A 264 -35.63 -3.76 33.10
N PHE A 265 -36.49 -2.83 32.67
CA PHE A 265 -37.40 -2.12 33.57
C PHE A 265 -38.41 -3.07 34.25
N ALA A 266 -38.96 -4.04 33.51
CA ALA A 266 -39.87 -5.03 34.09
C ALA A 266 -39.20 -5.88 35.16
N ARG A 267 -37.89 -6.15 35.04
CA ARG A 267 -37.10 -6.93 36.01
C ARG A 267 -36.64 -6.09 37.20
N GLU A 268 -36.13 -4.89 36.96
CA GLU A 268 -35.42 -4.07 37.96
C GLU A 268 -36.25 -2.90 38.51
N GLY A 269 -37.39 -2.59 37.88
CA GLY A 269 -38.25 -1.46 38.24
C GLY A 269 -37.67 -0.07 37.95
N HIS A 270 -36.52 0.03 37.27
CA HIS A 270 -35.87 1.29 36.96
C HIS A 270 -34.98 1.22 35.69
N LEU A 271 -34.63 2.37 35.11
CA LEU A 271 -33.65 2.48 34.00
C LEU A 271 -32.24 2.96 34.43
N ARG A 272 -31.81 2.66 35.65
CA ARG A 272 -30.44 2.89 36.12
C ARG A 272 -29.50 1.77 35.68
N VAL A 273 -29.28 1.68 34.38
CA VAL A 273 -28.48 0.63 33.76
C VAL A 273 -26.99 1.00 33.80
N PRO A 274 -26.10 0.15 34.35
CA PRO A 274 -24.64 0.36 34.27
C PRO A 274 -24.17 0.46 32.81
N ARG A 275 -23.23 1.35 32.49
CA ARG A 275 -22.77 1.60 31.11
C ARG A 275 -22.33 0.34 30.34
N ARG A 276 -21.73 -0.63 31.05
CA ARG A 276 -21.23 -1.89 30.47
C ARG A 276 -22.28 -3.00 30.42
N HIS A 277 -23.48 -2.76 30.95
CA HIS A 277 -24.56 -3.74 30.97
C HIS A 277 -24.99 -4.12 29.56
N VAL A 278 -25.24 -5.42 29.39
CA VAL A 278 -25.73 -6.04 28.19
C VAL A 278 -27.03 -6.76 28.55
N GLU A 279 -28.10 -6.45 27.83
CA GLU A 279 -29.42 -7.04 28.00
C GLU A 279 -29.65 -8.10 26.92
N GLU A 280 -30.11 -9.27 27.32
CA GLU A 280 -30.43 -10.38 26.42
C GLU A 280 -31.94 -10.49 26.24
N LEU A 281 -32.40 -10.33 25.01
CA LEU A 281 -33.81 -10.50 24.65
C LEU A 281 -34.05 -11.90 24.09
N ASN A 282 -35.09 -12.57 24.59
CA ASN A 282 -35.53 -13.84 24.03
C ASN A 282 -36.03 -13.65 22.59
N ALA A 283 -35.83 -14.67 21.74
CA ALA A 283 -36.14 -14.61 20.31
C ALA A 283 -37.61 -14.27 20.00
N GLY A 284 -38.55 -14.54 20.90
CA GLY A 284 -39.98 -14.19 20.75
C GLY A 284 -40.37 -12.77 21.20
N THR A 285 -39.47 -12.04 21.87
CA THR A 285 -39.74 -10.68 22.42
C THR A 285 -39.08 -9.55 21.65
N ALA A 286 -38.14 -9.87 20.75
CA ALA A 286 -37.50 -8.87 19.91
C ALA A 286 -38.36 -8.61 18.65
N PRO A 287 -38.68 -7.35 18.30
CA PRO A 287 -39.30 -7.05 17.01
C PRO A 287 -38.41 -7.59 15.87
N ALA A 288 -39.05 -8.17 14.84
CA ALA A 288 -38.39 -8.90 13.76
C ALA A 288 -37.24 -8.11 13.12
N GLY A 289 -36.04 -8.35 13.61
CA GLY A 289 -34.80 -7.74 13.15
C GLY A 289 -33.73 -8.80 13.24
N ARG A 290 -33.77 -9.78 12.32
CA ARG A 290 -32.77 -10.85 12.21
C ARG A 290 -31.38 -10.23 12.24
N GLN A 291 -30.67 -10.41 13.35
CA GLN A 291 -29.26 -10.06 13.45
C GLN A 291 -28.36 -11.24 13.13
N ASN A 292 -28.86 -12.48 13.17
CA ASN A 292 -28.12 -13.69 12.80
C ASN A 292 -29.11 -14.79 12.43
N GLY A 293 -28.80 -15.58 11.41
CA GLY A 293 -29.57 -16.75 10.98
C GLY A 293 -29.54 -17.93 11.97
N ALA A 294 -29.40 -17.69 13.26
CA ALA A 294 -29.39 -18.71 14.31
C ALA A 294 -30.37 -18.30 15.42
N ALA A 295 -31.14 -19.27 15.93
CA ALA A 295 -32.17 -19.12 16.96
C ALA A 295 -31.60 -18.78 18.36
N GLY A 296 -30.76 -17.74 18.45
CA GLY A 296 -30.13 -17.26 19.68
C GLY A 296 -30.77 -15.99 20.24
N PRO A 297 -30.47 -15.63 21.51
CA PRO A 297 -30.93 -14.41 22.14
C PRO A 297 -30.38 -13.16 21.42
N VAL A 298 -31.18 -12.11 21.33
CA VAL A 298 -30.76 -10.80 20.78
C VAL A 298 -30.03 -10.02 21.87
N VAL A 299 -28.74 -9.77 21.66
CA VAL A 299 -27.86 -9.14 22.64
C VAL A 299 -27.81 -7.62 22.41
N VAL A 300 -28.24 -6.84 23.40
CA VAL A 300 -28.31 -5.38 23.33
C VAL A 300 -27.38 -4.74 24.35
N LYS A 301 -26.45 -3.88 23.90
CA LYS A 301 -25.58 -3.08 24.80
C LYS A 301 -26.36 -1.92 25.46
N LEU A 302 -27.36 -2.27 26.27
CA LEU A 302 -28.38 -1.37 26.79
C LEU A 302 -27.80 -0.18 27.56
N GLY A 303 -26.78 -0.41 28.39
CA GLY A 303 -26.14 0.66 29.17
C GLY A 303 -25.49 1.73 28.29
N THR A 304 -24.78 1.31 27.25
CA THR A 304 -24.13 2.23 26.31
C THR A 304 -25.17 2.97 25.45
N TRP A 305 -26.25 2.29 25.06
CA TRP A 305 -27.33 2.91 24.31
C TRP A 305 -28.06 4.00 25.12
N LEU A 306 -28.48 3.71 26.36
CA LEU A 306 -29.13 4.68 27.24
C LEU A 306 -28.26 5.90 27.51
N ASP A 307 -26.95 5.71 27.75
CA ASP A 307 -25.99 6.81 27.90
C ASP A 307 -25.94 7.71 26.65
N ASN A 308 -25.92 7.11 25.47
CA ASN A 308 -25.88 7.86 24.22
C ASN A 308 -27.20 8.62 23.96
N VAL A 309 -28.34 8.02 24.35
CA VAL A 309 -29.65 8.67 24.27
C VAL A 309 -29.74 9.86 25.23
N ARG A 310 -29.26 9.74 26.48
CA ARG A 310 -29.18 10.88 27.42
C ARG A 310 -28.38 12.04 26.85
N LYS A 311 -27.18 11.76 26.33
CA LYS A 311 -26.31 12.78 25.72
C LYS A 311 -26.94 13.50 24.52
N ARG A 312 -27.92 12.88 23.87
CA ARG A 312 -28.59 13.40 22.68
C ARG A 312 -30.06 13.74 22.94
N SER A 313 -30.45 13.88 24.21
CA SER A 313 -31.84 14.11 24.64
C SER A 313 -32.50 15.30 23.96
N ALA A 314 -31.75 16.40 23.77
CA ALA A 314 -32.22 17.62 23.11
C ALA A 314 -32.58 17.42 21.62
N LYS A 315 -32.12 16.33 20.98
CA LYS A 315 -32.38 16.02 19.57
C LYS A 315 -33.32 14.82 19.39
N LEU A 316 -33.88 14.31 20.48
CA LEU A 316 -34.72 13.12 20.44
C LEU A 316 -36.15 13.51 20.02
N PRO A 317 -36.77 12.81 19.04
CA PRO A 317 -38.17 13.02 18.70
C PRO A 317 -39.07 12.86 19.94
N GLU A 318 -40.13 13.66 20.00
CA GLU A 318 -41.04 13.72 21.15
C GLU A 318 -41.59 12.34 21.54
N GLN A 319 -42.05 11.55 20.57
CA GLN A 319 -42.55 10.19 20.80
C GLN A 319 -41.50 9.28 21.45
N ARG A 320 -40.24 9.34 20.99
CA ARG A 320 -39.14 8.52 21.51
C ARG A 320 -38.73 8.93 22.92
N ARG A 321 -38.87 10.22 23.24
CA ARG A 321 -38.68 10.75 24.59
C ARG A 321 -39.79 10.24 25.51
N ALA A 322 -41.04 10.34 25.09
CA ALA A 322 -42.19 9.83 25.82
C ALA A 322 -42.10 8.33 26.11
N ASP A 323 -41.66 7.52 25.15
CA ASP A 323 -41.47 6.07 25.32
C ASP A 323 -40.51 5.72 26.48
N LEU A 324 -39.45 6.53 26.66
CA LEU A 324 -38.47 6.34 27.73
C LEU A 324 -38.91 6.97 29.04
N ASP A 325 -39.64 8.08 28.99
CA ASP A 325 -40.24 8.72 30.17
C ASP A 325 -41.24 7.77 30.86
N GLN A 326 -42.02 7.00 30.09
CA GLN A 326 -42.91 5.95 30.61
C GLN A 326 -42.15 4.86 31.39
N LEU A 327 -40.86 4.67 31.11
CA LEU A 327 -39.99 3.73 31.81
C LEU A 327 -39.19 4.40 32.94
N GLY A 328 -39.57 5.62 33.33
CA GLY A 328 -38.91 6.37 34.41
C GLY A 328 -37.49 6.82 34.05
N MET A 329 -37.21 7.04 32.77
CA MET A 329 -35.90 7.51 32.32
C MET A 329 -35.55 8.85 32.94
N ARG A 330 -34.34 8.96 33.49
CA ARG A 330 -33.75 10.23 33.93
C ARG A 330 -32.81 10.73 32.84
N TRP A 331 -33.03 11.97 32.42
CA TRP A 331 -32.29 12.65 31.35
C TRP A 331 -31.00 13.28 31.85
#